data_AF-A0AAD3Y282-F1
#
_entry.id   AF-A0AAD3Y282-F1
#
_cell.length_a   1.000
_cell.length_b   1.000
_cell.length_c   1.000
_cell.angle_alpha   90.00
_cell.angle_beta   90.00
_cell.angle_gamma   90.00
#
_symmetry.space_group_name_H-M   'P 1'
#
loop_
_entity.id
_entity.type
_entity.pdbx_description
1 polymer ?
#
loop_
_entity_poly.entity_id
_entity_poly.type
_entity_poly.pdbx_seq_one_letter_code
_entity_poly.pdbx_strand_id
1 'polypeptide(L)'
;MYKAAGLFDPISSSIQATEFTIKDAYMLNFFENNSSRLPRWCNGAAAAGDELPFCQIQGKYRMELPGYNTMDPYPHMNERCPSLPPYYPRPKDC
;
A
#
# COMPACT_ATOMS: atom_id res chain seq x y z
N MET A 1 6.93 1.68 12.42
CA MET A 1 7.90 1.01 11.52
C MET A 1 8.34 1.92 10.39
N TYR A 2 7.49 2.28 9.42
CA TYR A 2 7.88 3.11 8.27
C TYR A 2 8.49 4.48 8.63
N LYS A 3 7.92 5.17 9.62
CA LYS A 3 8.47 6.43 10.14
C LYS A 3 9.89 6.32 10.70
N ALA A 4 10.18 5.26 11.44
CA ALA A 4 11.52 5.00 11.96
C ALA A 4 12.51 4.57 10.86
N ALA A 5 12.01 4.01 9.76
CA ALA A 5 12.81 3.64 8.59
C ALA A 5 13.10 4.83 7.65
N GLY A 6 12.63 6.04 7.98
CA GLY A 6 12.84 7.24 7.16
C GLY A 6 11.98 7.33 5.89
N LEU A 7 11.01 6.42 5.71
CA LEU A 7 10.17 6.37 4.50
C LEU A 7 9.21 7.57 4.35
N PHE A 8 9.07 8.39 5.39
CA PHE A 8 8.23 9.58 5.37
C PHE A 8 9.03 10.88 5.27
N ASP A 9 10.35 10.84 5.09
CA ASP A 9 11.12 12.08 4.96
C ASP A 9 10.82 12.77 3.61
N PRO A 10 10.74 14.12 3.59
CA PRO A 10 11.02 15.05 4.69
C PRO A 10 9.82 15.37 5.61
N ILE A 11 8.65 14.80 5.35
CA ILE A 11 7.39 15.14 6.03
C ILE A 11 7.14 14.35 7.32
N SER A 12 8.14 13.60 7.82
CA SER A 12 8.03 12.74 8.99
C SER A 12 7.48 13.46 10.23
N SER A 13 7.80 14.75 10.42
CA SER A 13 7.25 15.57 11.51
C SER A 13 5.75 15.82 11.43
N SER A 14 5.17 15.73 10.23
CA SER A 14 3.77 16.05 9.93
C SER A 14 2.90 14.82 9.68
N ILE A 15 3.39 13.62 10.05
CA ILE A 15 2.67 12.35 9.90
C ILE A 15 2.61 11.64 11.24
N GLN A 16 1.40 11.25 11.66
CA GLN A 16 1.17 10.47 12.87
C GLN A 16 0.58 9.09 12.58
N ALA A 17 0.92 8.10 13.41
CA ALA A 17 0.44 6.72 13.23
C ALA A 17 -1.09 6.60 13.29
N THR A 18 -1.77 7.53 13.97
CA THR A 18 -3.23 7.59 14.09
C THR A 18 -3.94 8.05 12.82
N GLU A 19 -3.20 8.59 11.85
CA GLU A 19 -3.73 9.05 10.55
C GLU A 19 -3.82 7.91 9.53
N PHE A 20 -3.56 6.66 9.93
CA PHE A 20 -3.52 5.50 9.04
C PHE A 20 -4.63 4.51 9.37
N THR A 21 -5.12 3.85 8.32
CA THR A 21 -6.03 2.72 8.38
C THR A 21 -5.32 1.45 7.90
N ILE A 22 -5.96 0.29 8.04
CA ILE A 22 -5.43 -0.97 7.49
C ILE A 22 -5.24 -0.89 5.97
N LYS A 23 -6.03 -0.06 5.28
CA LYS A 23 -5.92 0.14 3.82
C LYS A 23 -4.57 0.74 3.43
N ASP A 24 -4.02 1.62 4.27
CA ASP A 24 -2.71 2.23 4.03
C ASP A 24 -1.55 1.23 4.08
N ALA A 25 -1.74 0.04 4.68
CA ALA A 25 -0.70 -0.97 4.75
C ALA A 25 -0.23 -1.46 3.37
N TYR A 26 -1.09 -1.36 2.35
CA TYR A 26 -0.77 -1.76 0.97
C TYR A 26 -0.92 -0.62 -0.05
N MET A 27 -1.65 0.45 0.27
CA MET A 27 -1.83 1.58 -0.66
C MET A 27 -0.61 2.49 -0.74
N LEU A 28 0.16 2.62 0.34
CA LEU A 28 1.34 3.48 0.36
C LEU A 28 2.33 3.07 -0.73
N ASN A 29 2.82 4.04 -1.48
CA ASN A 29 3.73 3.86 -2.60
C ASN A 29 5.18 3.58 -2.14
N PHE A 30 5.35 2.55 -1.31
CA PHE A 30 6.64 2.13 -0.75
C PHE A 30 7.17 0.83 -1.35
N PHE A 31 6.34 0.12 -2.10
CA PHE A 31 6.67 -1.19 -2.61
C PHE A 31 7.31 -1.10 -3.99
N GLU A 32 8.13 -2.10 -4.32
CA GLU A 32 8.78 -2.20 -5.61
C GLU A 32 7.74 -2.43 -6.71
N ASN A 33 7.69 -1.52 -7.69
CA ASN A 33 6.78 -1.58 -8.83
C ASN A 33 7.44 -2.19 -10.08
N ASN A 34 8.77 -2.29 -10.10
CA ASN A 34 9.49 -2.88 -11.22
C ASN A 34 9.56 -4.39 -11.07
N SER A 35 8.74 -5.09 -11.85
CA SER A 35 8.69 -6.56 -11.91
C SER A 35 10.06 -7.20 -12.20
N SER A 36 10.96 -6.50 -12.90
CA SER A 36 12.32 -7.00 -13.18
C SER A 36 13.19 -7.10 -11.92
N ARG A 37 12.86 -6.36 -10.86
CA ARG A 37 13.56 -6.38 -9.57
C ARG A 37 12.95 -7.38 -8.59
N LEU A 38 11.79 -7.96 -8.93
CA LEU A 38 11.14 -8.96 -8.11
C LEU A 38 11.82 -10.34 -8.27
N PRO A 39 11.74 -11.22 -7.25
CA PRO A 39 12.24 -12.58 -7.35
C PRO A 39 11.61 -13.34 -8.54
N ARG A 40 12.38 -14.22 -9.19
CA ARG A 40 11.90 -14.97 -10.38
C ARG A 40 10.63 -15.78 -10.15
N TRP A 41 10.46 -16.34 -8.95
CA TRP A 41 9.25 -17.09 -8.58
C TRP A 41 7.99 -16.22 -8.55
N CYS A 42 8.17 -14.92 -8.36
CA CYS A 42 7.10 -13.93 -8.34
C CYS A 42 6.50 -13.70 -9.73
N ASN A 43 7.39 -13.52 -10.71
CA ASN A 43 7.02 -13.25 -12.09
C ASN A 43 6.50 -14.51 -12.81
N GLY A 44 6.89 -15.71 -12.34
CA GLY A 44 6.46 -16.98 -12.93
C GLY A 44 5.06 -17.46 -12.53
N ALA A 45 4.48 -16.91 -11.46
CA ALA A 45 3.15 -17.28 -10.97
C ALA A 45 1.99 -16.57 -11.69
N ALA A 46 2.29 -15.75 -12.70
CA ALA A 46 1.35 -15.11 -13.63
C ALA A 46 0.57 -16.10 -14.54
N ALA A 47 0.52 -17.39 -14.19
CA ALA A 47 -0.08 -18.45 -14.99
C ALA A 47 -1.62 -18.56 -14.87
N ALA A 48 -2.30 -17.57 -14.28
CA ALA A 48 -3.76 -17.58 -14.16
C ALA A 48 -4.34 -16.15 -14.30
N GLY A 49 -4.61 -15.76 -15.55
CA GLY A 49 -5.59 -14.74 -15.91
C GLY A 49 -5.07 -13.31 -15.98
N ASP A 50 -4.50 -12.79 -14.88
CA ASP A 50 -4.05 -11.40 -14.79
C ASP A 50 -2.73 -11.31 -14.01
N GLU A 51 -1.74 -10.60 -14.53
CA GLU A 51 -0.52 -10.26 -13.80
C GLU A 51 -0.88 -9.38 -12.58
N LEU A 52 -0.54 -9.82 -11.37
CA LEU A 52 -0.69 -8.97 -10.19
C LEU A 52 0.40 -7.90 -10.18
N PRO A 53 0.10 -6.65 -9.78
CA PRO A 53 1.11 -5.61 -9.65
C PRO A 53 2.03 -5.80 -8.42
N PHE A 54 1.87 -6.91 -7.69
CA PHE A 54 2.61 -7.23 -6.48
C PHE A 54 2.97 -8.70 -6.36
N CYS A 55 3.94 -8.97 -5.50
CA CYS A 55 4.35 -10.32 -5.19
C CYS A 55 3.52 -10.94 -4.07
N GLN A 56 2.73 -11.96 -4.40
CA GLN A 56 1.98 -12.72 -3.40
C GLN A 56 2.65 -14.05 -3.08
N ILE A 57 2.72 -14.41 -1.80
CA ILE A 57 3.08 -15.76 -1.37
C ILE A 57 2.08 -16.76 -1.98
N GLN A 58 2.61 -17.87 -2.50
CA GLN A 58 1.79 -18.94 -3.09
C GLN A 58 0.80 -19.51 -2.08
N GLY A 59 -0.43 -19.74 -2.51
CA GLY A 59 -1.50 -20.26 -1.67
C GLY A 59 -2.78 -20.50 -2.45
N LYS A 60 -3.81 -21.00 -1.75
CA LYS A 60 -5.12 -21.29 -2.34
C LYS A 60 -5.87 -20.03 -2.77
N TYR A 61 -5.65 -18.91 -2.08
CA TYR A 61 -6.39 -17.67 -2.26
C TYR A 61 -5.54 -16.63 -2.95
N ARG A 62 -6.14 -15.96 -3.93
CA ARG A 62 -5.59 -14.75 -4.55
C ARG A 62 -6.17 -13.54 -3.83
N MET A 63 -5.30 -12.64 -3.37
CA MET A 63 -5.71 -11.40 -2.72
C MET A 63 -5.99 -10.33 -3.76
N GLU A 64 -7.01 -9.51 -3.49
CA GLU A 64 -7.27 -8.29 -4.22
C GLU A 64 -6.91 -7.11 -3.32
N LEU A 65 -6.03 -6.24 -3.82
CA LEU A 65 -5.54 -5.06 -3.09
C LEU A 65 -5.84 -3.80 -3.92
N PRO A 66 -7.07 -3.25 -3.84
CA PRO A 66 -7.47 -2.10 -4.66
C PRO A 66 -6.69 -0.84 -4.32
N GLY A 67 -5.95 -0.29 -5.29
CA GLY A 67 -5.08 0.87 -5.06
C GLY A 67 -3.72 0.50 -4.44
N TYR A 68 -3.26 -0.72 -4.65
CA TYR A 68 -1.92 -1.15 -4.26
C TYR A 68 -0.84 -0.20 -4.80
N ASN A 69 0.00 0.28 -3.89
CA ASN A 69 1.20 1.06 -4.21
C ASN A 69 0.93 2.31 -5.06
N THR A 70 -0.22 2.96 -4.86
CA THR A 70 -0.60 4.16 -5.63
C THR A 70 -0.61 5.46 -4.81
N MET A 71 -0.48 5.39 -3.49
CA MET A 71 -0.63 6.54 -2.60
C MET A 71 0.72 7.06 -2.13
N ASP A 72 1.14 8.21 -2.66
CA ASP A 72 2.31 8.90 -2.13
C ASP A 72 2.00 9.49 -0.75
N PRO A 73 2.94 9.42 0.22
CA PRO A 73 2.75 10.07 1.51
C PRO A 73 2.63 11.58 1.38
N TYR A 74 1.73 12.17 2.17
CA TYR A 74 1.51 13.61 2.23
C TYR A 74 1.30 14.05 3.69
N PRO A 75 1.57 15.32 4.03
CA PRO A 75 1.38 15.82 5.40
C PRO A 75 -0.05 15.61 5.88
N HIS A 76 -0.20 15.19 7.14
CA HIS A 76 -1.47 14.95 7.81
C HIS A 76 -2.32 13.80 7.26
N MET A 77 -1.85 13.05 6.25
CA MET A 77 -2.46 11.83 5.71
C MET A 77 -4.00 11.80 5.80
N ASN A 78 -4.59 10.77 6.42
CA ASN A 78 -6.03 10.64 6.54
C ASN A 78 -6.58 11.26 7.84
N GLU A 79 -5.93 12.28 8.43
CA GLU A 79 -6.36 12.90 9.69
C GLU A 79 -7.83 13.34 9.67
N ARG A 80 -8.33 13.72 8.48
CA ARG A 80 -9.71 14.18 8.27
C ARG A 80 -10.65 13.11 7.69
N CYS A 81 -10.18 11.89 7.49
CA CYS A 81 -10.94 10.87 6.75
C CYS A 81 -11.63 9.86 7.66
N PRO A 82 -12.72 9.24 7.16
CA PRO A 82 -13.35 8.15 7.87
C PRO A 82 -12.39 6.96 8.04
N SER A 83 -12.12 6.60 9.29
CA SER A 83 -11.26 5.47 9.66
C SER A 83 -12.06 4.23 10.08
N LEU A 84 -13.36 4.20 9.79
CA LEU A 84 -14.25 3.14 10.26
C LEU A 84 -14.24 1.91 9.34
N PRO A 85 -14.15 0.70 9.90
CA PRO A 85 -14.35 -0.54 9.17
C PRO A 85 -15.80 -0.69 8.68
N PRO A 86 -16.05 -1.56 7.68
CA PRO A 86 -15.07 -2.41 6.99
C PRO A 86 -14.44 -1.74 5.76
N TYR A 87 -14.95 -0.59 5.32
CA TYR A 87 -14.66 -0.08 3.98
C TYR A 87 -13.51 0.92 3.90
N TYR A 88 -13.17 1.61 5.01
CA TYR A 88 -12.13 2.64 5.06
C TYR A 88 -12.18 3.57 3.82
N PRO A 89 -13.32 4.25 3.58
CA PRO A 89 -13.47 5.08 2.40
C PRO A 89 -12.50 6.27 2.46
N ARG A 90 -11.91 6.61 1.31
CA ARG A 90 -11.24 7.89 1.10
C ARG A 90 -12.06 8.73 0.12
N PRO A 91 -12.98 9.57 0.63
CA PRO A 91 -13.70 10.52 -0.21
C PRO A 91 -12.73 11.46 -0.90
N LYS A 92 -13.15 12.07 -2.01
CA LYS A 92 -12.39 13.14 -2.66
C LYS A 92 -12.21 14.29 -1.67
N ASP A 93 -11.03 14.90 -1.66
CA ASP A 93 -10.61 15.96 -0.72
C ASP A 93 -10.38 15.48 0.72
N CYS A 94 -10.31 14.15 0.84
CA CYS A 94 -9.55 13.41 1.81
C CYS A 94 -8.35 12.76 1.08
#